data_AF-A0A9E7CUZ1-F1
#
_entry.id   AF-A0A9E7CUZ1-F1
#
_cell.length_a   1.000
_cell.length_b   1.000
_cell.length_c   1.000
_cell.angle_alpha   90.00
_cell.angle_beta   90.00
_cell.angle_gamma   90.00
#
_symmetry.space_group_name_H-M   'P 1'
#
loop_
_entity.id
_entity.type
_entity.pdbx_description
1 polymer ?
#
loop_
_entity_poly.entity_id
_entity_poly.type
_entity_poly.pdbx_seq_one_letter_code
_entity_poly.pdbx_strand_id
1 'polypeptide(L)' 'MNNLKNIKWAFLLLFSIMPFSKIKSQIPTEVPHPDNNKPVDFSSPFDIIVFIILPIMVIVFFILWKRKKK' A
#
# COMPACT_ATOMS: atom_id res chain seq x y z
N MET A 1 23.21 0.78 -48.49
CA MET A 1 23.22 1.48 -47.19
C MET A 1 21.86 1.51 -46.46
N ASN A 2 20.82 0.82 -46.96
CA ASN A 2 19.48 0.82 -46.33
C ASN A 2 19.31 -0.35 -45.36
N ASN A 3 19.84 -1.54 -45.68
CA ASN A 3 19.76 -2.72 -44.81
C ASN A 3 20.49 -2.55 -43.47
N LEU A 4 21.64 -1.86 -43.46
CA LEU A 4 22.40 -1.60 -42.23
C LEU A 4 21.67 -0.61 -41.30
N LYS A 5 20.91 0.34 -41.86
CA LYS A 5 20.06 1.24 -41.07
C LYS A 5 18.90 0.47 -40.44
N ASN A 6 18.25 -0.42 -41.19
CA ASN A 6 17.15 -1.25 -40.69
C ASN A 6 17.60 -2.21 -39.58
N ILE A 7 18.82 -2.75 -39.68
CA ILE A 7 19.43 -3.57 -38.62
C ILE A 7 19.70 -2.73 -37.37
N LYS A 8 20.22 -1.50 -37.50
CA LYS A 8 20.42 -0.60 -36.35
C LYS A 8 19.10 -0.25 -35.64
N TRP A 9 18.01 -0.04 -36.40
CA TRP A 9 16.68 0.20 -35.84
C TRP A 9 16.10 -1.04 -35.15
N ALA A 10 16.34 -2.24 -35.68
CA ALA A 10 15.95 -3.49 -35.03
C ALA A 10 16.67 -3.71 -33.69
N PHE A 11 17.96 -3.37 -33.60
CA PHE A 11 18.72 -3.41 -32.35
C PHE A 11 18.21 -2.40 -31.30
N LEU A 12 17.80 -1.19 -31.73
CA LEU A 12 17.18 -0.20 -30.85
C LEU A 12 15.82 -0.66 -30.30
N LEU A 13 15.02 -1.32 -31.13
CA LEU A 13 13.74 -1.89 -30.70
C LEU A 13 13.92 -3.05 -29.70
N LEU A 14 14.92 -3.91 -29.90
CA LEU A 14 15.24 -5.01 -28.98
C LEU A 14 15.74 -4.52 -27.62
N PHE A 15 16.49 -3.41 -27.57
CA PHE A 15 16.99 -2.82 -26.32
C PHE A 15 15.87 -2.19 -25.47
N SER A 16 14.79 -1.70 -26.12
CA SER A 16 13.62 -1.14 -25.45
C SER A 16 12.73 -2.18 -24.76
N ILE A 17 12.92 -3.47 -25.02
CA ILE A 17 12.08 -4.57 -24.50
C ILE A 17 12.73 -5.25 -23.29
N MET A 18 13.90 -4.81 -22.81
CA MET A 18 14.41 -5.30 -21.52
C MET A 18 13.69 -4.59 -20.36
N PRO A 19 12.78 -5.23 -19.61
CA PRO A 19 12.42 -4.74 -18.29
C PRO A 19 13.64 -4.95 -17.39
N PHE A 20 14.55 -3.98 -17.37
CA PHE A 20 15.63 -3.99 -16.42
C PHE A 20 15.06 -3.68 -15.04
N SER A 21 15.38 -4.56 -14.10
CA SER A 21 15.23 -4.43 -12.66
C SER A 21 13.90 -4.88 -12.04
N LYS A 22 14.09 -5.74 -11.04
CA LYS A 22 13.11 -6.45 -10.24
C LYS A 22 12.09 -5.48 -9.63
N ILE A 23 10.84 -5.89 -9.73
CA ILE A 23 9.62 -5.36 -9.12
C ILE A 23 9.72 -5.47 -7.58
N LYS A 24 10.69 -4.80 -6.96
CA LYS A 24 10.78 -4.64 -5.49
C LYS A 24 10.27 -3.27 -5.04
N SER A 25 10.15 -2.31 -5.96
CA SER A 25 9.62 -0.97 -5.68
C SER A 25 8.09 -0.91 -5.64
N GLN A 26 7.39 -1.92 -6.15
CA GLN A 26 5.92 -1.96 -6.12
C GLN A 26 5.36 -2.52 -4.81
N ILE A 27 6.24 -2.95 -3.92
CA ILE A 27 5.86 -3.56 -2.67
C ILE A 27 5.94 -2.47 -1.58
N PRO A 28 4.80 -1.99 -1.06
CA PRO A 28 4.79 -0.93 -0.05
C PRO A 28 5.50 -1.41 1.22
N THR A 29 6.66 -0.84 1.53
CA THR A 29 7.54 -1.33 2.61
C THR A 29 7.02 -1.06 4.01
N GLU A 30 6.17 -0.05 4.16
CA GLU A 30 5.69 0.44 5.46
C GLU A 30 4.33 -0.16 5.87
N VAL A 31 3.68 -0.91 4.97
CA VAL A 31 2.41 -1.57 5.30
C VAL A 31 2.62 -3.03 5.67
N PRO A 32 1.81 -3.57 6.59
CA PRO A 32 1.81 -4.98 6.89
C PRO A 32 1.60 -5.82 5.63
N HIS A 33 2.58 -6.65 5.34
CA HIS A 33 2.52 -7.74 4.39
C HIS A 33 1.74 -8.92 4.98
N PRO A 34 1.12 -9.76 4.13
CA PRO A 34 0.57 -11.04 4.58
C PRO A 34 1.58 -11.86 5.37
N ASP A 35 2.86 -11.78 4.98
CA ASP A 35 3.97 -12.51 5.60
C ASP A 35 4.46 -11.90 6.92
N ASN A 36 4.09 -10.65 7.25
CA ASN A 36 4.49 -9.97 8.49
C ASN A 36 3.30 -9.50 9.33
N ASN A 37 2.10 -10.05 9.08
CA ASN A 37 0.89 -9.72 9.81
C ASN A 37 0.96 -10.25 11.24
N LYS A 38 1.39 -9.40 12.17
CA LYS A 38 1.37 -9.72 13.60
C LYS A 38 -0.06 -9.62 14.11
N PRO A 39 -0.50 -10.53 15.00
CA PRO A 39 -1.79 -10.37 15.67
C PRO A 39 -1.81 -9.06 16.46
N VAL A 40 -3.02 -8.51 16.66
CA VAL A 40 -3.23 -7.36 17.54
C VAL A 40 -2.72 -7.71 18.94
N ASP A 41 -1.88 -6.85 19.51
CA ASP A 41 -1.31 -7.03 20.83
C ASP A 41 -2.14 -6.28 21.88
N PHE A 42 -3.02 -6.99 22.58
CA PHE A 42 -3.82 -6.41 23.67
C PHE A 42 -3.02 -6.07 24.93
N SER A 43 -1.69 -6.25 24.93
CA SER A 43 -0.79 -5.72 25.97
C SER A 43 -0.26 -4.32 25.59
N SER A 44 -0.31 -3.95 24.30
CA SER A 44 0.09 -2.65 23.78
C SER A 44 -1.00 -1.61 24.07
N PRO A 45 -0.70 -0.51 24.79
CA PRO A 45 -1.66 0.56 24.99
C PRO A 45 -2.16 1.16 23.67
N PHE A 46 -1.30 1.22 22.64
CA PHE A 46 -1.66 1.76 21.33
C PHE A 46 -2.73 0.91 20.65
N ASP A 47 -2.55 -0.41 20.64
CA ASP A 47 -3.47 -1.35 20.01
C ASP A 47 -4.85 -1.31 20.69
N ILE A 48 -4.87 -1.26 22.03
CA ILE A 48 -6.12 -1.09 22.80
C ILE A 48 -6.83 0.21 22.40
N ILE A 49 -6.10 1.32 22.35
CA ILE A 49 -6.69 2.64 22.03
C ILE A 49 -7.30 2.64 20.63
N VAL A 50 -6.54 2.17 19.63
CA VAL A 50 -6.95 2.22 18.22
C VAL A 50 -8.05 1.21 17.91
N PHE A 51 -7.91 -0.04 18.38
CA PHE A 51 -8.82 -1.11 17.98
C PHE A 51 -10.03 -1.27 18.89
N ILE A 52 -10.03 -0.72 20.12
CA ILE A 52 -11.16 -0.84 21.07
C ILE A 52 -11.74 0.53 21.40
N ILE A 53 -10.92 1.45 21.91
CA ILE A 53 -11.43 2.71 22.47
C ILE A 53 -11.95 3.64 21.36
N LEU A 54 -11.21 3.79 20.26
CA LEU A 54 -11.59 4.68 19.15
C LEU A 54 -12.97 4.31 18.55
N PRO A 55 -13.29 3.04 18.21
CA PRO A 55 -14.63 2.64 17.76
C PRO A 55 -15.74 2.98 18.76
N ILE A 56 -15.51 2.74 20.06
CA ILE A 56 -16.49 3.06 21.11
C ILE A 56 -16.72 4.57 21.18
N MET A 57 -15.66 5.37 21.11
CA MET A 57 -15.75 6.83 21.12
C MET A 57 -16.56 7.36 19.92
N VAL A 58 -16.37 6.79 18.73
CA VAL A 58 -17.16 7.15 17.54
C VAL A 58 -18.66 6.91 17.79
N ILE A 59 -19.03 5.76 18.35
CA ILE A 59 -20.43 5.44 18.68
C ILE A 59 -20.99 6.40 19.73
N VAL A 60 -20.25 6.63 20.81
CA VAL A 60 -20.66 7.53 21.89
C VAL A 60 -20.86 8.96 21.36
N PHE A 61 -19.89 9.48 20.61
CA PHE A 61 -19.99 10.82 20.02
C PHE A 61 -21.12 10.92 19.00
N PHE A 62 -21.37 9.88 18.21
CA PHE A 62 -22.51 9.83 17.31
C PHE A 62 -23.85 9.94 18.07
N ILE A 63 -24.02 9.18 19.16
CA ILE A 63 -25.23 9.23 19.99
C ILE A 63 -25.39 10.60 20.64
N LEU A 64 -24.32 11.17 21.21
CA LEU A 64 -24.34 12.50 21.83
C LEU A 64 -24.70 13.58 20.80
N TRP A 65 -24.14 13.52 19.59
CA TRP A 65 -24.46 14.43 18.51
C TRP A 65 -25.93 14.33 18.07
N LYS A 66 -26.46 13.12 17.95
CA LYS A 66 -27.88 12.89 17.64
C LYS A 66 -28.82 13.45 18.71
N ARG A 67 -28.46 13.32 20.00
CA ARG A 67 -29.24 13.85 21.11
C ARG A 67 -29.28 15.38 21.13
N LYS A 68 -28.20 16.07 20.75
CA LYS A 68 -28.15 17.54 20.68
C LYS A 68 -28.92 18.15 19.51
N LYS A 69 -29.28 17.35 18.51
CA LYS A 69 -30.04 17.78 17.31
C LYS A 69 -31.54 17.50 17.40
N LYS A 70 -31.99 16.84 18.46
CA LYS A 70 -33.40 16.81 18.87
C LYS A 70 -33.61 17.89 19.91
#